data_AF-A0A3D4KT23-F1
#
_entry.id   AF-A0A3D4KT23-F1
#
_cell.length_a   1.000
_cell.length_b   1.000
_cell.length_c   1.000
_cell.angle_alpha   90.00
_cell.angle_beta   90.00
_cell.angle_gamma   90.00
#
_symmetry.space_group_name_H-M   'P 1'
#
loop_
_entity.id
_entity.type
_entity.pdbx_description
1 polymer ?
#
loop_
_entity_poly.entity_id
_entity_poly.type
_entity_poly.pdbx_seq_one_letter_code
_entity_poly.pdbx_strand_id
1 'polypeptide(L)' 'MQNTIKVKHKDGGYDICFAESFESLPEMLVALGYKGRRLCIVTDSNVQGLYLDELRTCLFGVSDDISSIV' A
#
# COMPACT_ATOMS: atom_id res chain seq x y z
N MET A 1 -13.67 9.60 11.64
CA MET A 1 -12.52 10.22 12.34
C MET A 1 -11.41 10.38 11.32
N GLN A 2 -10.66 11.48 11.35
CA GLN A 2 -9.65 11.74 10.32
C GLN A 2 -8.35 11.01 10.69
N ASN A 3 -8.20 9.79 10.17
CA ASN A 3 -7.06 8.89 10.41
C ASN A 3 -5.85 9.20 9.51
N THR A 4 -5.63 10.47 9.16
CA THR A 4 -4.54 10.87 8.25
C THR A 4 -3.81 12.11 8.76
N ILE A 5 -2.49 12.02 8.85
CA ILE A 5 -1.61 13.13 9.22
C ILE A 5 -0.85 13.59 7.98
N LYS A 6 -0.95 14.88 7.64
CA LYS A 6 -0.18 15.47 6.53
C LYS A 6 1.19 15.92 7.03
N VAL A 7 2.25 15.32 6.51
CA VAL A 7 3.63 15.69 6.80
C VAL A 7 4.16 16.56 5.67
N LYS A 8 4.78 17.69 6.01
CA LYS A 8 5.49 18.54 5.06
C LYS A 8 6.98 18.42 5.32
N HIS A 9 7.74 17.99 4.30
CA HIS A 9 9.20 18.04 4.30
C HIS A 9 9.68 18.97 3.19
N LYS A 10 10.93 19.46 3.29
CA LYS A 10 11.50 20.41 2.32
C LYS A 10 11.50 19.87 0.88
N ASP A 11 11.63 18.55 0.73
CA ASP A 11 11.74 17.88 -0.58
C ASP A 11 10.42 17.27 -1.08
N GLY A 12 9.31 17.51 -0.37
CA GLY A 12 8.00 16.94 -0.68
C GLY A 12 7.25 16.52 0.58
N GLY A 13 5.92 16.64 0.54
CA GLY A 13 5.05 16.18 1.63
C GLY A 13 4.46 14.81 1.34
N TYR A 14 3.99 14.13 2.37
CA TYR A 14 3.24 12.87 2.26
C TYR A 14 2.19 12.77 3.37
N ASP A 15 1.20 11.93 3.13
CA ASP A 15 0.14 11.64 4.09
C ASP A 15 0.48 10.32 4.82
N ILE A 16 0.44 10.33 6.16
CA ILE A 16 0.50 9.14 7.00
C ILE A 16 -0.92 8.72 7.30
N CYS A 17 -1.32 7.52 6.86
CA CYS A 17 -2.68 7.00 7.01
C CYS A 17 -2.72 5.85 8.01
N PHE A 18 -3.67 5.90 8.93
CA PHE A 18 -3.88 4.87 9.95
C PHE A 18 -5.11 4.04 9.59
N ALA A 19 -4.92 2.74 9.44
CA ALA A 19 -5.99 1.78 9.19
C ALA A 19 -5.79 0.55 10.07
N GLU A 20 -6.90 -0.12 10.42
CA GLU A 20 -6.89 -1.36 11.20
C GLU A 20 -6.80 -2.61 10.30
N SER A 21 -6.96 -2.43 8.98
CA SER A 21 -6.89 -3.47 7.96
C SER A 21 -6.39 -2.92 6.62
N PHE A 22 -6.12 -3.79 5.66
CA PHE A 22 -5.68 -3.39 4.31
C PHE A 22 -6.81 -2.99 3.37
N GLU A 23 -8.08 -3.09 3.78
CA GLU A 23 -9.25 -2.92 2.88
C GLU A 23 -9.30 -1.55 2.18
N SER A 24 -8.80 -0.49 2.82
CA SER A 24 -8.77 0.86 2.26
C SER A 24 -7.57 1.13 1.35
N LEU A 25 -6.53 0.29 1.40
CA LEU A 25 -5.29 0.48 0.65
C LEU A 25 -5.51 0.54 -0.87
N PRO A 26 -6.36 -0.30 -1.48
CA PRO A 26 -6.62 -0.25 -2.92
C PRO A 26 -7.16 1.10 -3.39
N GLU A 27 -8.17 1.63 -2.71
CA GLU A 27 -8.79 2.90 -3.05
C GLU A 27 -7.81 4.06 -2.90
N MET A 28 -6.96 4.02 -1.88
CA MET A 28 -5.91 5.01 -1.66
C MET A 28 -4.88 5.01 -2.80
N LEU A 29 -4.42 3.83 -3.23
CA LEU A 29 -3.47 3.72 -4.36
C LEU A 29 -4.09 4.23 -5.66
N VAL A 30 -5.37 3.96 -5.89
CA VAL A 30 -6.11 4.49 -7.05
C VAL A 30 -6.21 6.01 -6.99
N ALA A 31 -6.55 6.58 -5.83
CA ALA A 31 -6.63 8.03 -5.63
C ALA A 31 -5.28 8.73 -5.83
N LEU A 32 -4.18 8.03 -5.54
CA LEU A 32 -2.80 8.49 -5.79
C LEU A 32 -2.33 8.27 -7.24
N GLY A 33 -3.14 7.66 -8.10
CA GLY A 33 -2.83 7.47 -9.53
C GLY A 33 -1.98 6.23 -9.85
N TYR A 34 -1.98 5.22 -8.97
CA TYR A 34 -1.23 3.97 -9.17
C TYR A 34 -2.02 2.85 -9.85
N LYS A 35 -3.28 3.09 -10.25
CA LYS A 35 -4.09 2.11 -10.98
C LYS A 35 -3.39 1.65 -12.26
N GLY A 36 -3.27 0.34 -12.46
CA GLY A 36 -2.64 -0.28 -13.63
C GLY A 36 -1.11 -0.16 -13.67
N ARG A 37 -0.46 0.36 -12.62
CA ARG A 37 1.00 0.37 -12.51
C ARG A 37 1.50 -0.92 -11.88
N ARG A 38 2.68 -1.38 -12.28
CA ARG A 38 3.36 -2.51 -11.64
C ARG A 38 3.68 -2.17 -10.18
N LEU A 39 3.36 -3.07 -9.26
CA LEU A 39 3.62 -2.89 -7.82
C LEU A 39 4.65 -3.92 -7.35
N CYS A 40 5.61 -3.49 -6.55
CA CYS A 40 6.58 -4.39 -5.92
C CYS A 40 6.46 -4.27 -4.40
N ILE A 41 6.12 -5.37 -3.74
CA ILE A 41 6.05 -5.47 -2.28
C ILE A 41 7.43 -5.87 -1.77
N VAL A 42 8.05 -5.02 -0.95
CA VAL A 42 9.31 -5.34 -0.26
C VAL A 42 8.97 -5.58 1.20
N THR A 43 9.29 -6.76 1.72
CA THR A 43 8.93 -7.18 3.09
C THR A 43 10.03 -8.06 3.67
N ASP A 44 10.11 -8.26 4.98
CA ASP A 44 11.02 -9.24 5.57
C ASP A 44 10.37 -10.63 5.67
N SER A 45 11.18 -11.66 5.92
CA SER A 45 10.72 -13.06 5.95
C SER A 45 9.65 -13.35 7.00
N ASN A 46 9.66 -12.65 8.14
CA ASN A 46 8.68 -12.89 9.19
C ASN A 46 7.33 -12.24 8.83
N VAL A 47 7.36 -10.98 8.36
CA VAL A 47 6.16 -10.26 7.93
C VAL A 47 5.55 -10.88 6.67
N GLN A 48 6.38 -11.46 5.80
CA GLN A 48 5.94 -12.20 4.62
C GLN A 48 4.91 -13.28 4.99
N GLY A 49 5.22 -14.13 5.96
CA GLY A 49 4.35 -15.25 6.38
C GLY A 49 3.05 -14.79 7.06
N LEU A 50 2.98 -13.54 7.50
CA LEU A 50 1.83 -12.99 8.21
C LEU A 50 0.87 -12.25 7.27
N TYR A 51 1.39 -11.46 6.31
CA TYR A 51 0.58 -10.46 5.61
C TYR A 51 0.72 -10.43 4.08
N LEU A 52 1.72 -11.11 3.49
CA LEU A 52 1.98 -10.95 2.05
C LEU A 52 0.82 -11.42 1.18
N ASP A 53 0.20 -12.56 1.52
CA ASP A 53 -0.89 -13.13 0.73
C ASP A 53 -2.17 -12.29 0.84
N GLU A 54 -2.46 -11.75 2.03
CA GLU A 54 -3.58 -10.82 2.24
C GLU A 54 -3.38 -9.53 1.42
N LEU A 55 -2.19 -8.94 1.46
CA LEU A 55 -1.83 -7.75 0.68
C LEU A 55 -1.97 -8.00 -0.83
N ARG A 56 -1.44 -9.13 -1.33
CA ARG A 56 -1.55 -9.48 -2.75
C ARG A 56 -3.01 -9.62 -3.19
N THR A 57 -3.82 -10.29 -2.37
CA THR A 57 -5.25 -10.48 -2.63
C THR A 57 -5.97 -9.13 -2.68
N CYS A 58 -5.69 -8.26 -1.72
CA CYS A 58 -6.27 -6.92 -1.63
C CYS A 58 -5.90 -6.05 -2.86
N LEU A 59 -4.65 -6.14 -3.31
CA LEU A 59 -4.10 -5.29 -4.37
C LEU A 59 -4.37 -5.80 -5.79
N PHE A 60 -4.85 -7.03 -5.96
CA PHE A 60 -5.12 -7.64 -7.27
C PHE A 60 -6.07 -6.80 -8.15
N GLY A 61 -7.02 -6.06 -7.55
CA GLY A 61 -7.93 -5.17 -8.29
C GLY A 61 -7.31 -3.83 -8.73
N VAL A 62 -6.14 -3.47 -8.22
CA VAL A 62 -5.45 -2.20 -8.52
C VAL A 62 -4.40 -2.37 -9.60
N SER A 63 -3.70 -3.51 -9.58
CA SER A 63 -2.59 -3.82 -10.47
C SER A 63 -2.61 -5.28 -10.88
N ASP A 64 -2.47 -5.53 -12.18
CA ASP A 64 -2.39 -6.87 -12.75
C ASP A 64 -0.99 -7.51 -12.59
N ASP A 65 0.00 -6.73 -12.14
CA ASP A 65 1.39 -7.20 -12.02
C ASP A 65 1.99 -6.78 -10.67
N ILE A 66 1.95 -7.73 -9.74
CA ILE A 66 2.42 -7.58 -8.36
C ILE A 66 3.60 -8.54 -8.14
N SER A 67 4.79 -7.99 -7.97
CA SER A 67 5.98 -8.73 -7.57
C SER A 67 6.24 -8.59 -6.07
N SER A 68 7.03 -9.49 -5.49
CA SER A 68 7.51 -9.32 -4.11
C SER A 68 8.97 -9.72 -3.96
N ILE A 69 9.69 -9.01 -3.09
CA ILE A 69 11.07 -9.27 -2.71
C ILE A 69 11.10 -9.39 -1.18
N VAL A 70 11.84 -10.40 -0.71
CA VAL A 70 11.97 -10.78 0.70
C VAL A 70 13.44 -10.79 1.09
#